data_AF-A0A522JSU3-F1
#
_entry.id   AF-A0A522JSU3-F1
#
_cell.length_a   1.000
_cell.length_b   1.000
_cell.length_c   1.000
_cell.angle_alpha   90.00
_cell.angle_beta   90.00
_cell.angle_gamma   90.00
#
_symmetry.space_group_name_H-M   'P 1'
#
loop_
_entity.id
_entity.type
_entity.pdbx_description
1 polymer ?
#
loop_
_entity_poly.entity_id
_entity_poly.type
_entity_poly.pdbx_seq_one_letter_code
_entity_poly.pdbx_strand_id
1 'polypeptide(L)'
;MNAQIASLHERMAQGGDWRAFRDEIAALLEQATTEAEYVALLEAHKNLAAVAKYAFDPESYEKLSPVVSAEYRYFLIKEATEGHLINPVHLERITRREVEAGRLSPDDDFRQHAVAGAQVLGDTAELNAHRCRRGDWFCYGTISASIVSAAVLPRLDLSPWWLIPAGLVAGWFLNEHERKHPPKASMQR
;
A
#
# COMPACT_ATOMS: atom_id res chain seq x y z
N MET A 1 -17.72 3.49 11.19
CA MET A 1 -18.26 2.13 11.16
C MET A 1 -19.62 2.16 10.50
N ASN A 2 -19.71 1.61 9.29
CA ASN A 2 -20.95 1.45 8.53
C ASN A 2 -21.95 0.58 9.32
N ALA A 3 -23.21 1.05 9.43
CA ALA A 3 -24.26 0.36 10.17
C ALA A 3 -24.60 -1.05 9.62
N GLN A 4 -24.41 -1.25 8.30
CA GLN A 4 -24.60 -2.56 7.67
C GLN A 4 -23.53 -3.56 8.12
N ILE A 5 -22.28 -3.10 8.27
CA ILE A 5 -21.16 -3.91 8.76
C ILE A 5 -21.37 -4.23 10.25
N ALA A 6 -21.80 -3.24 11.05
CA ALA A 6 -22.03 -3.41 12.48
C ALA A 6 -23.12 -4.47 12.79
N SER A 7 -24.15 -4.58 11.95
CA SER A 7 -25.26 -5.53 12.12
C SER A 7 -25.05 -6.86 11.40
N LEU A 8 -23.96 -7.04 10.63
CA LEU A 8 -23.75 -8.20 9.79
C LEU A 8 -23.65 -9.50 10.60
N HIS A 9 -22.84 -9.52 11.66
CA HIS A 9 -22.65 -10.70 12.50
C HIS A 9 -23.95 -11.15 13.18
N GLU A 10 -24.78 -10.20 13.64
CA GLU A 10 -26.08 -10.49 14.23
C GLU A 10 -27.03 -11.14 13.21
N ARG A 11 -27.11 -10.59 11.98
CA ARG A 11 -27.93 -11.17 10.91
C ARG A 11 -27.46 -12.56 10.50
N MET A 12 -26.14 -12.76 10.40
CA MET A 12 -25.58 -14.08 10.10
C MET A 12 -25.90 -15.11 11.20
N ALA A 13 -25.90 -14.69 12.47
CA ALA A 13 -26.25 -15.55 13.59
C ALA A 13 -27.73 -15.98 13.59
N GLN A 14 -28.61 -15.19 12.98
CA GLN A 14 -30.03 -15.56 12.78
C GLN A 14 -30.22 -16.59 11.65
N GLY A 15 -29.16 -16.90 10.89
CA GLY A 15 -29.19 -17.79 9.74
C GLY A 15 -29.65 -17.08 8.46
N GLY A 16 -29.55 -17.77 7.33
CA GLY A 16 -29.92 -17.24 6.02
C GLY A 16 -29.21 -17.94 4.88
N ASP A 17 -29.32 -17.35 3.68
CA ASP A 17 -28.62 -17.84 2.50
C ASP A 17 -27.13 -17.53 2.58
N TRP A 18 -26.32 -18.59 2.66
CA TRP A 18 -24.86 -18.51 2.69
C TRP A 18 -24.29 -17.70 1.54
N ARG A 19 -24.83 -17.88 0.33
CA ARG A 19 -24.35 -17.18 -0.87
C ARG A 19 -24.69 -15.70 -0.83
N ALA A 20 -25.89 -15.36 -0.35
CA ALA A 20 -26.29 -13.97 -0.19
C ALA A 20 -25.37 -13.22 0.78
N PHE A 21 -25.01 -13.84 1.92
CA PHE A 21 -24.06 -13.24 2.86
C PHE A 21 -22.66 -13.11 2.28
N ARG A 22 -22.19 -14.09 1.50
CA ARG A 22 -20.90 -14.00 0.82
C ARG A 22 -20.85 -12.82 -0.16
N ASP A 23 -21.88 -12.68 -1.00
CA ASP A 23 -21.99 -11.59 -1.97
C ASP A 23 -22.11 -10.23 -1.26
N GLU A 24 -22.85 -10.18 -0.15
CA GLU A 24 -22.97 -8.99 0.70
C GLU A 24 -21.63 -8.60 1.34
N ILE A 25 -20.88 -9.55 1.89
CA ILE A 25 -19.54 -9.30 2.44
C ILE A 25 -18.63 -8.71 1.38
N ALA A 26 -18.61 -9.30 0.17
CA ALA A 26 -17.80 -8.80 -0.94
C ALA A 26 -18.18 -7.35 -1.31
N ALA A 27 -19.48 -7.04 -1.36
CA ALA A 27 -19.97 -5.69 -1.65
C ALA A 27 -19.63 -4.68 -0.56
N LEU A 28 -19.75 -5.05 0.72
CA LEU A 28 -19.40 -4.20 1.85
C LEU A 28 -17.88 -3.96 1.93
N LEU A 29 -17.08 -4.92 1.49
CA LEU A 29 -15.63 -4.79 1.45
C LEU A 29 -15.16 -3.79 0.39
N GLU A 30 -15.94 -3.52 -0.67
CA GLU A 30 -15.71 -2.38 -1.58
C GLU A 30 -15.94 -1.02 -0.93
N GLN A 31 -16.74 -0.98 0.14
CA GLN A 31 -17.14 0.25 0.83
C GLN A 31 -16.36 0.48 2.13
N ALA A 32 -15.57 -0.50 2.57
CA ALA A 32 -14.80 -0.43 3.79
C ALA A 32 -13.67 0.60 3.64
N THR A 33 -13.60 1.53 4.59
CA THR A 33 -12.60 2.62 4.59
C THR A 33 -11.71 2.60 5.82
N THR A 34 -12.07 1.78 6.81
CA THR A 34 -11.36 1.71 8.09
C THR A 34 -10.93 0.29 8.39
N GLU A 35 -9.79 0.14 9.08
CA GLU A 35 -9.27 -1.17 9.48
C GLU A 35 -10.30 -1.99 10.27
N ALA A 36 -11.03 -1.36 11.18
CA ALA A 36 -12.06 -2.04 11.98
C ALA A 36 -13.18 -2.64 11.12
N GLU A 37 -13.57 -1.96 10.03
CA GLU A 37 -14.56 -2.48 9.08
C GLU A 37 -14.02 -3.67 8.30
N TYR A 38 -12.76 -3.61 7.83
CA TYR A 38 -12.10 -4.74 7.17
C TYR A 38 -12.02 -5.95 8.09
N VAL A 39 -11.56 -5.77 9.33
CA VAL A 39 -11.46 -6.86 10.31
C VAL A 39 -12.82 -7.49 10.56
N ALA A 40 -13.87 -6.69 10.77
CA ALA A 40 -15.22 -7.21 10.99
C ALA A 40 -15.74 -8.04 9.80
N LEU A 41 -15.46 -7.61 8.56
CA LEU A 41 -15.85 -8.32 7.35
C LEU A 41 -15.03 -9.60 7.12
N LEU A 42 -13.72 -9.57 7.37
CA LEU A 42 -12.84 -10.75 7.28
C LEU A 42 -13.25 -11.81 8.31
N GLU A 43 -13.62 -11.39 9.52
CA GLU A 43 -14.15 -12.27 10.55
C GLU A 43 -15.50 -12.87 10.14
N ALA A 44 -16.41 -12.06 9.60
CA ALA A 44 -17.68 -12.54 9.06
C ALA A 44 -17.45 -13.59 7.95
N HIS A 45 -16.52 -13.33 7.04
CA HIS A 45 -16.16 -14.28 5.97
C HIS A 45 -15.63 -15.61 6.53
N LYS A 46 -14.75 -15.57 7.54
CA LYS A 46 -14.22 -16.78 8.20
C LYS A 46 -15.31 -17.56 8.92
N ASN A 47 -16.23 -16.88 9.60
CA ASN A 47 -17.37 -17.52 10.23
C ASN A 47 -18.27 -18.18 9.19
N LEU A 48 -18.55 -17.50 8.08
CA LEU A 48 -19.33 -18.03 6.96
C LEU A 48 -18.66 -19.26 6.33
N ALA A 49 -17.34 -19.23 6.16
CA ALA A 49 -16.53 -20.36 5.68
C ALA A 49 -16.61 -21.57 6.63
N ALA A 50 -16.57 -21.34 7.95
CA ALA A 50 -16.69 -22.39 8.94
C ALA A 50 -18.08 -23.08 8.89
N VAL A 51 -19.15 -22.32 8.65
CA VAL A 51 -20.51 -22.87 8.48
C VAL A 51 -20.61 -23.70 7.19
N ALA A 52 -19.89 -23.33 6.12
CA ALA A 52 -19.94 -24.05 4.84
C ALA A 52 -19.63 -25.55 4.99
N LYS A 53 -18.69 -25.91 5.89
CA LYS A 53 -18.34 -27.30 6.18
C LYS A 53 -19.53 -28.16 6.65
N TYR A 54 -20.50 -27.53 7.30
CA TYR A 54 -21.70 -28.20 7.82
C TYR A 54 -22.91 -28.04 6.91
N ALA A 55 -22.92 -27.02 6.05
CA ALA A 55 -24.02 -26.73 5.14
C ALA A 55 -23.94 -27.53 3.83
N PHE A 56 -22.74 -27.94 3.40
CA PHE A 56 -22.52 -28.68 2.16
C PHE A 56 -22.03 -30.10 2.44
N ASP A 57 -22.28 -31.01 1.48
CA ASP A 57 -21.70 -32.35 1.53
C ASP A 57 -20.17 -32.29 1.38
N PRO A 58 -19.43 -33.34 1.82
CA PRO A 58 -17.97 -33.33 1.79
C PRO A 58 -17.36 -33.09 0.40
N GLU A 59 -17.96 -33.63 -0.67
CA GLU A 59 -17.44 -33.51 -2.03
C GLU A 59 -17.58 -32.06 -2.53
N SER A 60 -18.74 -31.45 -2.30
CA SER A 60 -18.97 -30.04 -2.61
C SER A 60 -18.07 -29.12 -1.78
N TYR A 61 -17.88 -29.43 -0.50
CA TYR A 61 -17.00 -28.66 0.38
C TYR A 61 -15.52 -28.71 -0.04
N GLU A 62 -15.02 -29.88 -0.47
CA GLU A 62 -13.66 -30.00 -0.99
C GLU A 62 -13.42 -29.11 -2.21
N LYS A 63 -14.42 -28.96 -3.08
CA LYS A 63 -14.36 -28.02 -4.22
C LYS A 63 -14.46 -26.56 -3.79
N LEU A 64 -15.24 -26.27 -2.74
CA LEU A 64 -15.50 -24.91 -2.26
C LEU A 64 -14.35 -24.34 -1.40
N SER A 65 -13.73 -25.16 -0.56
CA SER A 65 -12.66 -24.79 0.37
C SER A 65 -11.51 -23.98 -0.28
N PRO A 66 -10.93 -24.40 -1.43
CA PRO A 66 -9.88 -23.61 -2.07
C PRO A 66 -10.40 -22.26 -2.61
N VAL A 67 -11.66 -22.19 -3.07
CA VAL A 67 -12.27 -20.94 -3.55
C VAL A 67 -12.42 -19.95 -2.40
N VAL A 68 -12.94 -20.41 -1.26
CA VAL A 68 -13.11 -19.59 -0.06
C VAL A 68 -11.75 -19.12 0.48
N SER A 69 -10.74 -19.98 0.46
CA SER A 69 -9.37 -19.62 0.86
C SER A 69 -8.76 -18.57 -0.08
N ALA A 70 -8.98 -18.70 -1.40
CA ALA A 70 -8.50 -17.73 -2.38
C ALA A 70 -9.21 -16.38 -2.24
N GLU A 71 -10.53 -16.39 -1.99
CA GLU A 71 -11.32 -15.18 -1.75
C GLU A 71 -10.86 -14.43 -0.51
N TYR A 72 -10.56 -15.16 0.58
CA TYR A 72 -10.00 -14.56 1.78
C TYR A 72 -8.67 -13.85 1.50
N ARG A 73 -7.75 -14.51 0.77
CA ARG A 73 -6.46 -13.90 0.37
C ARG A 73 -6.68 -12.67 -0.52
N TYR A 74 -7.65 -12.72 -1.43
CA TYR A 74 -8.01 -11.58 -2.26
C TYR A 74 -8.48 -10.38 -1.41
N PHE A 75 -9.27 -10.61 -0.36
CA PHE A 75 -9.68 -9.55 0.55
C PHE A 75 -8.50 -8.92 1.31
N LEU A 76 -7.51 -9.71 1.74
CA LEU A 76 -6.28 -9.18 2.35
C LEU A 76 -5.46 -8.34 1.36
N ILE A 77 -5.35 -8.79 0.10
CA ILE A 77 -4.68 -8.03 -0.96
C ILE A 77 -5.39 -6.69 -1.18
N LYS A 78 -6.72 -6.71 -1.20
CA LYS A 78 -7.53 -5.51 -1.42
C LYS A 78 -7.40 -4.51 -0.28
N GLU A 79 -7.40 -4.96 0.98
CA GLU A 79 -7.11 -4.08 2.13
C GLU A 79 -5.71 -3.47 2.03
N ALA A 80 -4.72 -4.24 1.54
CA ALA A 80 -3.36 -3.74 1.29
C ALA A 80 -3.22 -2.86 0.02
N THR A 81 -4.29 -2.69 -0.77
CA THR A 81 -4.24 -1.95 -2.03
C THR A 81 -4.51 -0.48 -1.78
N GLU A 82 -3.53 0.37 -2.09
CA GLU A 82 -3.61 1.82 -2.00
C GLU A 82 -3.71 2.37 -3.44
N GLY A 83 -4.91 2.78 -3.85
CA GLY A 83 -5.19 3.18 -5.23
C GLY A 83 -5.19 2.00 -6.20
N HIS A 84 -4.10 1.82 -6.95
CA HIS A 84 -3.95 0.73 -7.93
C HIS A 84 -2.72 -0.15 -7.66
N LEU A 85 -2.05 0.07 -6.52
CA LEU A 85 -0.83 -0.63 -6.15
C LEU A 85 -1.01 -1.30 -4.80
N ILE A 86 -0.49 -2.52 -4.68
CA ILE A 86 -0.44 -3.24 -3.41
C ILE A 86 0.75 -2.70 -2.63
N ASN A 87 0.53 -2.27 -1.38
CA ASN A 87 1.61 -1.90 -0.47
C ASN A 87 2.14 -3.17 0.23
N PRO A 88 3.38 -3.63 -0.07
CA PRO A 88 3.90 -4.89 0.45
C PRO A 88 4.08 -4.89 1.97
N VAL A 89 4.50 -3.75 2.55
CA VAL A 89 4.65 -3.60 4.01
C VAL A 89 3.29 -3.60 4.70
N HIS A 90 2.29 -2.96 4.08
CA HIS A 90 0.93 -3.00 4.58
C HIS A 90 0.37 -4.43 4.56
N LEU A 91 0.63 -5.19 3.48
CA LEU A 91 0.21 -6.59 3.37
C LEU A 91 0.88 -7.49 4.43
N GLU A 92 2.17 -7.28 4.71
CA GLU A 92 2.86 -7.97 5.82
C GLU A 92 2.20 -7.67 7.15
N ARG A 93 1.89 -6.41 7.44
CA ARG A 93 1.21 -6.01 8.68
C ARG A 93 -0.16 -6.66 8.82
N ILE A 94 -0.96 -6.67 7.75
CA ILE A 94 -2.26 -7.34 7.73
C ILE A 94 -2.08 -8.83 8.01
N THR A 95 -1.23 -9.52 7.26
CA THR A 95 -1.04 -10.97 7.44
C THR A 95 -0.50 -11.33 8.82
N ARG A 96 0.33 -10.48 9.44
CA ARG A 96 0.73 -10.61 10.85
C ARG A 96 -0.47 -10.50 11.80
N ARG A 97 -1.31 -9.47 11.65
CA ARG A 97 -2.55 -9.31 12.43
C ARG A 97 -3.46 -10.54 12.29
N GLU A 98 -3.60 -11.08 11.08
CA GLU A 98 -4.43 -12.25 10.83
C GLU A 98 -3.88 -13.53 11.48
N VAL A 99 -2.55 -13.65 11.63
CA VAL A 99 -1.92 -14.73 12.42
C VAL A 99 -2.16 -14.53 13.91
N GLU A 100 -1.99 -13.31 14.41
CA GLU A 100 -2.23 -12.97 15.83
C GLU A 100 -3.68 -13.24 16.23
N ALA A 101 -4.62 -13.01 15.32
CA ALA A 101 -6.03 -13.32 15.51
C ALA A 101 -6.39 -14.80 15.26
N GLY A 102 -5.42 -15.65 14.90
CA GLY A 102 -5.64 -17.08 14.64
C GLY A 102 -6.43 -17.40 13.36
N ARG A 103 -6.64 -16.43 12.47
CA ARG A 103 -7.40 -16.59 11.21
C ARG A 103 -6.52 -17.04 10.04
N LEU A 104 -5.21 -16.82 10.13
CA LEU A 104 -4.19 -17.25 9.17
C LEU A 104 -3.13 -18.11 9.89
N SER A 105 -2.63 -19.16 9.25
CA SER A 105 -1.55 -19.96 9.80
C SER A 105 -0.22 -19.18 9.80
N PRO A 106 0.62 -19.28 10.85
CA PRO A 106 1.96 -18.71 10.80
C PRO A 106 2.82 -19.29 9.66
N ASP A 107 2.54 -20.52 9.22
CA ASP A 107 3.28 -21.19 8.16
C ASP A 107 2.58 -21.09 6.78
N ASP A 108 1.54 -20.25 6.64
CA ASP A 108 0.85 -20.09 5.35
C ASP A 108 1.78 -19.47 4.29
N ASP A 109 1.86 -20.10 3.11
CA ASP A 109 2.69 -19.63 1.98
C ASP A 109 2.41 -18.17 1.61
N PHE A 110 1.14 -17.74 1.67
CA PHE A 110 0.76 -16.37 1.37
C PHE A 110 1.40 -15.37 2.34
N ARG A 111 1.47 -15.73 3.64
CA ARG A 111 2.17 -14.93 4.65
C ARG A 111 3.67 -14.89 4.37
N GLN A 112 4.28 -16.03 4.06
CA GLN A 112 5.71 -16.09 3.75
C GLN A 112 6.06 -15.18 2.56
N HIS A 113 5.22 -15.17 1.53
CA HIS A 113 5.35 -14.27 0.39
C HIS A 113 5.14 -12.80 0.77
N ALA A 114 4.17 -12.47 1.63
CA ALA A 114 3.98 -11.11 2.12
C ALA A 114 5.20 -10.59 2.89
N VAL A 115 5.77 -11.41 3.78
CA VAL A 115 6.98 -11.09 4.56
C VAL A 115 8.19 -10.88 3.64
N ALA A 116 8.43 -11.81 2.71
CA ALA A 116 9.52 -11.68 1.74
C ALA A 116 9.33 -10.46 0.82
N GLY A 117 8.10 -10.21 0.39
CA GLY A 117 7.73 -9.06 -0.44
C GLY A 117 8.00 -7.73 0.27
N ALA A 118 7.58 -7.61 1.53
CA ALA A 118 7.86 -6.43 2.35
C ALA A 118 9.37 -6.19 2.53
N GLN A 119 10.15 -7.25 2.73
CA GLN A 119 11.60 -7.16 2.90
C GLN A 119 12.31 -6.69 1.61
N VAL A 120 11.87 -7.16 0.44
CA VAL A 120 12.52 -6.85 -0.85
C VAL A 120 12.05 -5.52 -1.44
N LEU A 121 10.75 -5.24 -1.37
CA LEU A 121 10.14 -4.11 -2.05
C LEU A 121 10.01 -2.86 -1.16
N GLY A 122 10.04 -3.02 0.16
CA GLY A 122 9.87 -1.93 1.11
C GLY A 122 8.50 -1.25 1.02
N ASP A 123 8.37 -0.09 1.68
CA ASP A 123 7.14 0.70 1.62
C ASP A 123 7.06 1.43 0.29
N THR A 124 6.08 1.06 -0.54
CA THR A 124 5.86 1.69 -1.84
C THR A 124 5.44 3.16 -1.73
N ALA A 125 4.92 3.59 -0.57
CA ALA A 125 4.64 5.00 -0.32
C ALA A 125 5.93 5.85 -0.25
N GLU A 126 7.02 5.29 0.29
CA GLU A 126 8.32 5.98 0.38
C GLU A 126 9.00 6.13 -1.00
N LEU A 127 8.80 5.17 -1.91
CA LEU A 127 9.36 5.22 -3.26
C LEU A 127 8.85 6.42 -4.08
N ASN A 128 7.61 6.86 -3.84
CA ASN A 128 7.07 8.08 -4.45
C ASN A 128 7.62 9.36 -3.81
N ALA A 129 7.85 9.36 -2.50
CA ALA A 129 8.39 10.52 -1.78
C ALA A 129 9.85 10.82 -2.15
N HIS A 130 10.68 9.79 -2.33
CA HIS A 130 12.07 9.99 -2.75
C HIS A 130 12.24 10.48 -4.19
N ARG A 131 11.27 10.22 -5.07
CA ARG A 131 11.32 10.70 -6.45
C ARG A 131 10.98 12.19 -6.57
N CYS A 132 10.17 12.74 -5.66
CA CYS A 132 9.83 14.17 -5.64
C CYS A 132 10.92 15.03 -4.98
N ARG A 133 11.59 14.56 -3.93
CA ARG A 133 12.61 15.36 -3.22
C ARG A 133 13.87 15.65 -4.05
N ARG A 134 14.13 14.87 -5.10
CA ARG A 134 15.24 15.09 -6.05
C ARG A 134 14.90 16.06 -7.18
N GLY A 135 13.62 16.39 -7.39
CA GLY A 135 13.17 17.31 -8.45
C GLY A 135 13.28 18.79 -8.07
N ASP A 136 13.27 19.09 -6.77
CA ASP A 136 13.25 20.48 -6.28
C ASP A 136 14.53 21.25 -6.61
N TRP A 137 15.71 20.61 -6.52
CA TRP A 137 16.99 21.27 -6.84
C TRP A 137 17.09 21.70 -8.30
N PHE A 138 16.51 20.94 -9.23
CA PHE A 138 16.46 21.35 -10.64
C PHE A 138 15.54 22.56 -10.83
N CYS A 139 14.40 22.61 -10.14
CA CYS A 139 13.49 23.75 -10.14
C CYS A 139 14.13 25.00 -9.50
N TYR A 140 14.79 24.88 -8.34
CA TYR A 140 15.51 25.99 -7.73
C TYR A 140 16.69 26.46 -8.60
N GLY A 141 17.41 25.54 -9.24
CA GLY A 141 18.50 25.85 -10.17
C GLY A 141 18.01 26.63 -11.39
N THR A 142 16.89 26.22 -11.98
CA THR A 142 16.31 26.92 -13.14
C THR A 142 15.74 28.29 -12.77
N ILE A 143 15.03 28.40 -11.65
CA ILE A 143 14.50 29.69 -11.16
C ILE A 143 15.64 30.67 -10.87
N SER A 144 16.68 30.24 -10.14
CA SER A 144 17.83 31.10 -9.82
C SER A 144 18.61 31.51 -11.06
N ALA A 145 18.85 30.60 -12.02
CA ALA A 145 19.49 30.93 -13.29
C ALA A 145 18.67 31.92 -14.13
N SER A 146 17.33 31.83 -14.08
CA SER A 146 16.42 32.76 -14.76
C SER A 146 16.54 34.17 -14.19
N ILE A 147 16.57 34.30 -12.86
CA ILE A 147 16.70 35.58 -12.15
C ILE A 147 18.07 36.21 -12.45
N VAL A 148 19.14 35.43 -12.38
CA VAL A 148 20.50 35.92 -12.69
C VAL A 148 20.58 36.37 -14.15
N SER A 149 20.00 35.60 -15.07
CA SER A 149 19.99 35.96 -16.50
C SER A 149 19.22 37.25 -16.76
N ALA A 150 18.06 37.45 -16.14
CA ALA A 150 17.24 38.65 -16.35
C ALA A 150 17.81 39.91 -15.68
N ALA A 151 18.44 39.78 -14.50
CA ALA A 151 18.90 40.92 -13.72
C ALA A 151 20.36 41.33 -13.98
N VAL A 152 21.25 40.37 -14.30
CA VAL A 152 22.70 40.60 -14.30
C VAL A 152 23.26 40.70 -15.72
N LEU A 153 22.81 39.84 -16.65
CA LEU A 153 23.35 39.82 -18.02
C LEU A 153 23.17 41.14 -18.80
N PRO A 154 22.05 41.89 -18.67
CA PRO A 154 21.90 43.17 -19.38
C PRO A 154 22.90 44.25 -18.94
N ARG A 155 23.60 44.04 -17.81
CA ARG A 155 24.56 45.00 -17.27
C ARG A 155 26.01 44.69 -17.60
N LEU A 156 26.31 43.51 -18.13
CA LEU A 156 27.69 43.01 -18.26
C LEU A 156 28.12 42.68 -19.70
N ASP A 157 27.26 42.88 -20.72
CA ASP A 157 27.54 42.52 -22.13
C ASP A 157 28.12 41.10 -22.33
N LEU A 158 27.83 40.21 -21.38
CA LEU A 158 28.28 38.82 -21.41
C LEU A 158 27.24 37.96 -22.13
N SER A 159 27.71 37.16 -23.07
CA SER A 159 26.88 36.20 -23.80
C SER A 159 26.21 35.19 -22.85
N PRO A 160 24.89 34.93 -22.92
CA PRO A 160 24.22 34.01 -22.00
C PRO A 160 24.66 32.55 -22.11
N TRP A 161 25.31 32.19 -23.22
CA TRP A 161 25.61 30.81 -23.58
C TRP A 161 26.57 30.09 -22.61
N TRP A 162 27.40 30.81 -21.84
CA TRP A 162 28.30 30.19 -20.86
C TRP A 162 27.58 29.75 -19.57
N LEU A 163 26.36 30.22 -19.31
CA LEU A 163 25.60 29.81 -18.12
C LEU A 163 25.14 28.35 -18.18
N ILE A 164 24.96 27.80 -19.39
CA ILE A 164 24.56 26.41 -19.61
C ILE A 164 25.64 25.44 -19.10
N PRO A 165 26.91 25.50 -19.58
CA PRO A 165 27.95 24.62 -19.06
C PRO A 165 28.27 24.89 -17.58
N ALA A 166 28.21 26.15 -17.11
CA ALA A 166 28.41 26.47 -15.70
C ALA A 166 27.34 25.85 -14.79
N GLY A 167 26.07 25.91 -15.21
CA GLY A 167 24.96 25.27 -14.51
C GLY A 167 25.08 23.74 -14.47
N LEU A 168 25.54 23.12 -15.57
CA LEU A 168 25.79 21.67 -15.61
C LEU A 168 26.92 21.26 -14.65
N VAL A 169 28.03 21.99 -14.61
CA VAL A 169 29.15 21.69 -13.70
C VAL A 169 28.74 21.90 -12.23
N ALA A 170 28.04 22.99 -11.92
CA ALA A 170 27.55 23.27 -10.57
C ALA A 170 26.53 22.21 -10.12
N GLY A 171 25.57 21.86 -10.98
CA GLY A 171 24.58 20.81 -10.70
C GLY A 171 25.22 19.44 -10.51
N TRP A 172 26.23 19.09 -11.32
CA TRP A 172 26.99 17.86 -11.15
C TRP A 172 27.73 17.84 -9.81
N PHE A 173 28.42 18.93 -9.45
CA PHE A 173 29.16 19.03 -8.19
C PHE A 173 28.27 18.91 -6.95
N LEU A 174 27.11 19.58 -6.95
CA LEU A 174 26.15 19.51 -5.84
C LEU A 174 25.56 18.11 -5.69
N ASN A 175 25.17 17.47 -6.81
CA ASN A 175 24.64 16.10 -6.80
C ASN A 175 25.68 15.09 -6.31
N GLU A 176 26.95 15.25 -6.69
CA GLU A 176 28.04 14.39 -6.22
C GLU A 176 28.35 14.59 -4.72
N HIS A 177 28.25 15.83 -4.23
CA HIS A 177 28.42 16.13 -2.81
C HIS A 177 27.31 15.49 -1.95
N GLU A 178 26.05 15.58 -2.37
CA GLU A 178 24.92 14.94 -1.67
C GLU A 178 25.02 13.41 -1.68
N ARG A 179 25.54 12.81 -2.76
CA ARG A 179 25.79 11.35 -2.81
C ARG A 179 26.82 10.90 -1.76
N LYS A 180 27.85 11.70 -1.51
CA LYS A 180 28.92 11.38 -0.55
C LYS A 180 28.53 11.67 0.90
N HIS A 181 27.60 12.59 1.12
CA HIS A 181 27.15 13.00 2.44
C HIS A 181 25.62 12.93 2.53
N PRO A 182 25.03 11.72 2.55
CA PRO A 182 23.60 11.60 2.78
C PRO A 182 23.27 12.27 4.13
N PRO A 183 22.21 13.10 4.19
CA PRO A 183 21.81 13.72 5.44
C PRO A 183 21.58 12.61 6.45
N LYS A 184 22.25 12.70 7.61
CA LYS A 184 22.01 11.78 8.72
C LYS A 184 20.52 11.86 9.02
N ALA A 185 19.78 10.82 8.64
CA ALA A 185 18.37 10.70 8.95
C ALA A 185 18.25 10.96 10.45
N SER A 186 17.45 11.97 10.80
CA SER A 186 17.16 12.32 12.18
C SER A 186 16.47 11.11 12.81
N MET A 187 17.26 10.20 13.37
CA MET A 187 16.85 9.27 14.40
C MET A 187 16.48 10.10 15.62
N GLN A 188 15.28 10.67 15.60
CA GLN A 188 14.58 11.05 16.81
C GLN A 188 13.35 10.17 16.89
N ARG A 189 13.50 9.18 17.78
CA ARG A 189 12.42 8.43 18.42
C ARG A 189 11.54 9.37 19.24
#